data_AF-A0A6A4STM2-F1
#
_entry.id   AF-A0A6A4STM2-F1
#
_cell.length_a   1.000
_cell.length_b   1.000
_cell.length_c   1.000
_cell.angle_alpha   90.00
_cell.angle_beta   90.00
_cell.angle_gamma   90.00
#
_symmetry.space_group_name_H-M   'P 1'
#
loop_
_entity.id
_entity.type
_entity.pdbx_description
1 polymer ?
#
loop_
_entity_poly.entity_id
_entity_poly.type
_entity_poly.pdbx_seq_one_letter_code
_entity_poly.pdbx_strand_id
1 'polypeptide(L)' 'MQGALKDMSTTLYRRRKAFTTLKKKLHEKDISFRLLHPTNLVLDLPEGRRTFTSPVAAKHSLTKNHPDVLI' A
#
# COMPACT_ATOMS: atom_id res chain seq x y z
N MET A 1 27.34 -14.50 13.85
CA MET A 1 26.06 -14.48 13.10
C MET A 1 25.28 -13.21 13.46
N GLN A 2 25.51 -12.09 12.76
CA GLN A 2 24.75 -10.85 12.94
C GLN A 2 24.61 -10.20 11.56
N GLY A 3 23.41 -10.25 10.97
CA GLY A 3 23.18 -9.72 9.62
C GLY A 3 21.71 -9.52 9.26
N ALA A 4 20.80 -10.34 9.79
CA ALA A 4 19.39 -10.34 9.36
C ALA A 4 18.57 -9.06 9.70
N LEU A 5 18.97 -8.27 10.70
CA LEU A 5 18.19 -7.10 11.16
C LEU A 5 18.33 -5.88 10.24
N LYS A 6 19.45 -5.75 9.53
CA LYS A 6 19.72 -4.60 8.64
C LYS A 6 18.96 -4.73 7.32
N ASP A 7 18.78 -5.96 6.82
CA ASP A 7 18.03 -6.23 5.60
C ASP A 7 16.50 -6.10 5.78
N MET A 8 15.98 -6.54 6.93
CA MET A 8 14.54 -6.40 7.24
C MET A 8 14.10 -4.95 7.37
N SER A 9 14.89 -4.11 8.04
CA SER A 9 14.59 -2.68 8.22
C SER A 9 14.60 -1.92 6.89
N THR A 10 15.57 -2.21 6.02
CA THR A 10 15.65 -1.62 4.67
C THR A 10 14.48 -2.05 3.78
N THR A 11 14.08 -3.32 3.88
CA THR A 11 12.94 -3.88 3.12
C THR A 11 11.61 -3.29 3.58
N LEU A 12 11.39 -3.17 4.89
CA LEU A 12 10.23 -2.51 5.48
C LEU A 12 10.17 -1.04 5.11
N TYR A 13 11.31 -0.34 5.11
CA TYR A 13 11.39 1.06 4.68
C TYR A 13 10.99 1.23 3.21
N ARG A 14 11.51 0.40 2.30
CA ARG A 14 11.14 0.43 0.87
C ARG A 14 9.65 0.15 0.66
N ARG A 15 9.09 -0.84 1.37
CA ARG A 15 7.64 -1.14 1.31
C ARG A 15 6.79 0.02 1.83
N ARG A 16 7.16 0.63 2.96
CA ARG A 16 6.47 1.82 3.49
C ARG A 16 6.53 2.98 2.50
N LYS A 17 7.68 3.24 1.88
CA LYS A 17 7.84 4.28 0.85
C LYS A 17 6.93 4.04 -0.36
N ALA A 18 6.83 2.79 -0.82
CA ALA A 18 5.90 2.43 -1.90
C ALA A 18 4.44 2.69 -1.52
N PHE A 19 4.06 2.40 -0.27
CA PHE A 19 2.75 2.77 0.25
C PHE A 19 2.56 4.29 0.38
N THR A 20 3.59 5.07 0.70
CA THR A 20 3.47 6.55 0.78
C THR A 20 3.03 7.17 -0.54
N THR A 21 3.59 6.73 -1.68
CA THR A 21 3.16 7.21 -3.00
C THR A 21 1.71 6.81 -3.30
N LEU A 22 1.32 5.58 -2.96
CA LEU A 22 -0.06 5.09 -3.09
C LEU A 22 -1.04 5.89 -2.22
N LYS A 23 -0.68 6.16 -0.97
CA LYS A 23 -1.50 6.94 -0.02
C LYS A 23 -1.79 8.34 -0.53
N LYS A 24 -0.80 9.01 -1.14
CA LYS A 24 -1.02 10.34 -1.73
C LYS A 24 -2.11 10.29 -2.80
N LYS A 25 -1.99 9.35 -3.75
CA LYS A 25 -2.98 9.17 -4.82
C LYS A 25 -4.38 8.81 -4.29
N LEU A 26 -4.44 7.95 -3.27
CA LEU A 26 -5.69 7.60 -2.61
C LEU A 26 -6.31 8.81 -1.92
N HIS A 27 -5.50 9.65 -1.27
CA HIS A 27 -5.97 10.87 -0.62
C HIS A 27 -6.46 11.91 -1.63
N GLU A 28 -5.76 12.08 -2.76
CA GLU A 28 -6.18 12.97 -3.87
C GLU A 28 -7.56 12.58 -4.45
N LYS A 29 -7.93 11.30 -4.33
CA LYS A 29 -9.19 10.75 -4.81
C LYS A 29 -10.24 10.58 -3.70
N ASP A 30 -9.99 11.14 -2.52
CA ASP A 30 -10.85 11.04 -1.33
C ASP A 30 -11.15 9.59 -0.90
N ILE A 31 -10.24 8.65 -1.19
CA ILE A 31 -10.39 7.25 -0.82
C ILE A 31 -9.89 7.04 0.60
N SER A 32 -10.76 6.52 1.45
CA SER A 32 -10.41 6.12 2.81
C SER A 32 -9.43 4.96 2.81
N PHE A 33 -8.27 5.14 3.46
CA PHE A 33 -7.26 4.10 3.61
C PHE A 33 -6.70 4.02 5.03
N ARG A 34 -6.25 2.82 5.42
CA ARG A 34 -5.55 2.56 6.68
C ARG A 34 -4.30 1.73 6.41
N LEU A 35 -3.18 2.10 7.02
CA LEU A 35 -1.97 1.29 6.98
C LEU A 35 -1.74 0.68 8.36
N LEU A 36 -1.99 -0.62 8.48
CA LEU A 36 -1.79 -1.39 9.69
C LEU A 36 -0.37 -1.95 9.75
N HIS A 37 0.15 -2.09 10.97
CA HIS A 37 1.44 -2.73 11.23
C HIS A 37 1.38 -4.23 10.85
N PRO A 38 2.43 -4.83 10.26
CA PRO A 38 3.70 -4.22 9.87
C PRO A 38 3.69 -3.48 8.52
N THR A 39 2.86 -3.88 7.55
CA THR A 39 2.75 -3.25 6.21
C THR A 39 1.45 -3.66 5.47
N ASN A 40 0.31 -3.68 6.17
CA ASN A 40 -0.98 -4.04 5.56
C ASN A 40 -1.76 -2.78 5.19
N LEU A 41 -2.03 -2.56 3.91
CA LEU A 41 -2.85 -1.46 3.43
C LEU A 41 -4.30 -1.91 3.28
N VAL A 42 -5.18 -1.32 4.05
CA VAL A 42 -6.62 -1.48 3.96
C VAL A 42 -7.18 -0.29 3.20
N LEU A 43 -7.96 -0.54 2.15
CA LEU A 43 -8.69 0.45 1.37
C LEU A 43 -10.17 0.24 1.61
N ASP A 44 -10.87 1.31 1.97
CA ASP A 44 -12.33 1.33 2.00
C ASP A 44 -12.78 1.90 0.65
N LEU A 45 -13.09 1.01 -0.28
CA LEU A 45 -13.56 1.33 -1.64
C LEU A 45 -15.10 1.29 -1.67
N PRO A 46 -15.75 1.90 -2.67
CA PRO A 46 -17.22 1.88 -2.80
C PRO A 46 -17.81 0.46 -2.90
N GLU A 47 -17.05 -0.46 -3.51
CA GLU A 47 -17.40 -1.88 -3.64
C GLU A 47 -17.19 -2.69 -2.35
N GLY A 48 -16.50 -2.12 -1.36
CA GLY A 48 -16.19 -2.76 -0.10
C GLY A 48 -14.74 -2.60 0.33
N ARG A 49 -14.46 -3.05 1.55
CA ARG A 49 -13.11 -3.00 2.14
C ARG A 49 -12.21 -4.06 1.50
N ARG A 50 -11.06 -3.63 0.97
CA ARG A 50 -9.99 -4.51 0.50
C ARG A 50 -8.73 -4.36 1.33
N THR A 51 -8.07 -5.47 1.64
CA THR A 51 -6.81 -5.48 2.38
C THR A 51 -5.70 -6.03 1.51
N PHE A 52 -4.57 -5.34 1.50
CA PHE A 52 -3.39 -5.66 0.71
C PHE A 52 -2.18 -5.78 1.63
N THR A 53 -1.55 -6.94 1.61
CA THR A 53 -0.30 -7.21 2.34
C THR A 53 0.95 -6.79 1.54
N SER A 54 0.77 -6.50 0.24
CA SER A 54 1.85 -6.13 -0.68
C SER A 54 1.48 -4.86 -1.47
N PRO A 55 2.39 -3.87 -1.56
CA PRO A 55 2.16 -2.67 -2.36
C PRO A 55 2.03 -2.96 -3.85
N VAL A 56 2.67 -4.04 -4.34
CA VAL A 56 2.56 -4.46 -5.74
C VAL A 56 1.15 -4.98 -6.02
N ALA A 57 0.61 -5.81 -5.12
CA ALA A 57 -0.76 -6.31 -5.24
C ALA A 57 -1.79 -5.19 -5.15
N ALA A 58 -1.59 -4.23 -4.23
CA ALA A 58 -2.43 -3.03 -4.13
C ALA A 58 -2.42 -2.23 -5.43
N LYS A 59 -1.22 -1.92 -5.95
CA LYS A 59 -1.08 -1.18 -7.20
C LYS A 59 -1.75 -1.91 -8.36
N HIS A 60 -1.48 -3.20 -8.55
CA HIS A 60 -2.06 -3.99 -9.63
C HIS A 60 -3.59 -4.08 -9.53
N SER A 61 -4.12 -4.29 -8.32
CA SER A 61 -5.57 -4.30 -8.09
C SER A 61 -6.21 -2.95 -8.39
N LEU A 62 -5.56 -1.84 -8.00
CA LEU A 62 -6.04 -0.50 -8.30
C LEU A 62 -5.94 -0.21 -9.80
N THR A 63 -4.84 -0.55 -10.48
CA THR A 63 -4.74 -0.39 -11.95
C THR A 63 -5.83 -1.17 -12.68
N LYS A 64 -6.13 -2.39 -12.22
CA LYS A 64 -7.10 -3.26 -12.90
C LYS A 64 -8.56 -2.86 -12.64
N ASN A 65 -8.93 -2.53 -11.41
CA ASN A 65 -10.33 -2.30 -11.02
C ASN A 65 -10.68 -0.81 -10.89
N HIS A 66 -9.69 0.04 -10.61
CA HIS A 66 -9.86 1.48 -10.42
C HIS A 66 -8.74 2.27 -11.12
N PRO A 67 -8.60 2.18 -12.46
CA PRO A 67 -7.53 2.87 -13.18
C PRO A 67 -7.55 4.38 -12.92
N ASP A 68 -8.73 4.97 -12.67
CA ASP A 68 -8.91 6.38 -12.30
C ASP A 68 -8.10 6.80 -11.07
N VAL A 69 -7.84 5.89 -10.13
CA VAL A 69 -7.10 6.19 -8.89
C VAL A 69 -5.60 6.43 -9.15
N LEU A 70 -5.08 5.95 -10.29
CA LEU A 70 -3.65 6.01 -10.58
C LEU A 70 -3.28 7.02 -11.67
N ILE A 71 -4.25 7.57 -12.38
CA ILE A 71 -4.09 8.61 -13.42
C ILE A 71 -3.94 9.98 -12.75
#